data_AF-R1GQB9-F1
#
_entry.id   AF-R1GQB9-F1
#
_cell.length_a   1.000
_cell.length_b   1.000
_cell.length_c   1.000
_cell.angle_alpha   90.00
_cell.angle_beta   90.00
_cell.angle_gamma   90.00
#
_symmetry.space_group_name_H-M   'P 1'
#
loop_
_entity.id
_entity.type
_entity.pdbx_description
1 polymer ?
#
loop_
_entity_poly.entity_id
_entity_poly.type
_entity_poly.pdbx_seq_one_letter_code
_entity_poly.pdbx_strand_id
1 'polypeptide(L)'
;MQTPFREAVDTESIPYRGNDIYGHGTKCLKDKSYELQTSTHPHLADVVDKEDHARKRKVLSSAFAIKNLEDWEYKIADKMQRLVRHFDSRCTAPLEPGNRPDEKDLTIDYRKWTNFFTMDAIVDIGLSN
;
A
#
# COMPACT_ATOMS: atom_id res chain seq x y z
N MET A 1 -20.47 -19.23 -26.62
CA MET A 1 -21.11 -19.44 -25.32
C MET A 1 -20.12 -18.97 -24.27
N GLN A 2 -20.23 -17.71 -23.84
CA GLN A 2 -19.24 -17.03 -23.01
C GLN A 2 -19.98 -16.51 -21.78
N THR A 3 -19.70 -17.12 -20.63
CA THR A 3 -20.24 -16.70 -19.34
C THR A 3 -19.52 -15.41 -18.90
N PRO A 4 -20.24 -14.31 -18.62
CA PRO A 4 -19.61 -13.10 -18.12
C PRO A 4 -19.33 -13.23 -16.62
N PHE A 5 -18.07 -13.05 -16.25
CA PHE A 5 -17.62 -12.82 -14.89
C PHE A 5 -17.99 -11.38 -14.49
N ARG A 6 -19.14 -11.20 -13.82
CA ARG A 6 -19.39 -10.15 -12.82
C ARG A 6 -20.80 -10.31 -12.28
N GLU A 7 -20.94 -11.10 -11.23
CA GLU A 7 -21.98 -10.86 -10.25
C GLU A 7 -21.70 -9.49 -9.63
N ALA A 8 -22.67 -8.59 -9.76
CA ALA A 8 -22.76 -7.44 -8.88
C ALA A 8 -22.87 -7.99 -7.46
N VAL A 9 -22.00 -7.56 -6.55
CA VAL A 9 -22.19 -7.82 -5.13
C VAL A 9 -23.55 -7.22 -4.77
N ASP A 10 -24.51 -8.07 -4.40
CA ASP A 10 -25.86 -7.67 -4.07
C ASP A 10 -25.82 -6.61 -2.95
N THR A 11 -26.17 -5.37 -3.33
CA THR A 11 -26.30 -4.24 -2.39
C THR A 11 -27.44 -4.44 -1.39
N GLU A 12 -28.19 -5.54 -1.49
CA GLU A 12 -29.26 -5.96 -0.60
C GLU A 12 -28.74 -6.51 0.75
N SER A 13 -27.46 -6.94 0.80
CA SER A 13 -26.85 -7.51 2.01
C SER A 13 -26.34 -6.48 3.04
N ILE A 14 -26.25 -5.19 2.67
CA ILE A 14 -25.72 -4.13 3.53
C ILE A 14 -26.81 -3.07 3.70
N PRO A 15 -27.43 -2.94 4.89
CA PRO A 15 -28.59 -2.07 5.11
C PRO A 15 -28.30 -0.56 5.03
N TYR A 16 -27.05 -0.17 4.77
CA TYR A 16 -26.59 1.22 4.75
C TYR A 16 -25.77 1.50 3.48
N ARG A 17 -25.89 2.70 2.92
CA ARG A 17 -25.03 3.11 1.80
C ARG A 17 -23.66 3.52 2.34
N GLY A 18 -22.61 3.25 1.56
CA GLY A 18 -21.25 3.66 1.92
C GLY A 18 -21.11 5.15 2.23
N ASN A 19 -21.91 6.01 1.58
CA ASN A 19 -21.94 7.45 1.85
C ASN A 19 -22.58 7.80 3.20
N ASP A 20 -23.47 6.97 3.76
CA ASP A 20 -24.06 7.25 5.07
C ASP A 20 -23.04 7.03 6.19
N ILE A 21 -22.15 6.05 5.98
CA ILE A 21 -21.10 5.65 6.93
C ILE A 21 -19.83 6.49 6.76
N TYR A 22 -19.38 6.73 5.52
CA TYR A 22 -18.10 7.38 5.20
C TYR A 22 -18.26 8.77 4.58
N GLY A 23 -19.49 9.24 4.38
CA GLY A 23 -19.75 10.52 3.73
C GLY A 23 -19.33 11.73 4.55
N HIS A 24 -19.18 12.84 3.83
CA HIS A 24 -18.85 14.11 4.45
C HIS A 24 -19.94 14.55 5.42
N GLY A 25 -19.54 14.97 6.63
CA GLY A 25 -20.48 15.38 7.67
C GLY A 25 -21.14 14.23 8.46
N THR A 26 -20.74 12.98 8.23
CA THR A 26 -21.25 11.85 9.03
C THR A 26 -20.93 12.00 10.53
N LYS A 27 -21.87 11.55 11.35
CA LYS A 27 -21.72 11.45 12.81
C LYS A 27 -20.95 10.19 13.23
N CYS A 28 -20.77 9.24 12.32
CA CYS A 28 -19.97 8.05 12.57
C CYS A 28 -18.54 8.44 12.97
N LEU A 29 -18.04 7.79 14.02
CA LEU A 29 -16.68 7.92 14.54
C LEU A 29 -16.01 6.55 14.47
N LYS A 30 -14.68 6.54 14.52
CA LYS A 30 -13.95 5.30 14.77
C LYS A 30 -14.41 4.70 16.09
N ASP A 31 -14.54 3.39 16.12
CA ASP A 31 -14.99 2.67 17.30
C ASP A 31 -13.89 2.65 18.39
N LYS A 32 -14.29 2.37 19.64
CA LYS A 32 -13.38 2.26 20.79
C LYS A 32 -12.32 1.18 20.63
N SER A 33 -12.54 0.18 19.76
CA SER A 33 -11.52 -0.79 19.38
C SER A 33 -10.20 -0.15 18.88
N TYR A 34 -10.25 1.04 18.27
CA TYR A 34 -9.06 1.79 17.86
C TYR A 34 -8.29 2.35 19.07
N GLU A 35 -8.98 2.69 20.17
CA GLU A 35 -8.34 3.13 21.41
C GLU A 35 -7.58 1.98 22.10
N LEU A 36 -8.09 0.74 21.97
CA LEU A 36 -7.45 -0.44 22.55
C LEU A 36 -6.12 -0.80 21.89
N GLN A 37 -5.97 -0.47 20.61
CA GLN A 37 -4.74 -0.70 19.85
C GLN A 37 -3.78 0.49 19.89
N THR A 38 -4.25 1.63 20.42
CA THR A 38 -3.49 2.86 20.52
C THR A 38 -2.41 2.75 21.62
N SER A 39 -1.19 3.18 21.28
CA SER A 39 -0.13 3.37 22.27
C SER A 39 -0.34 4.65 23.11
N THR A 40 0.61 5.01 23.97
CA THR A 40 0.56 6.23 24.81
C THR A 40 0.26 7.52 24.04
N HIS A 41 0.56 7.56 22.73
CA HIS A 41 0.30 8.68 21.84
C HIS A 41 -0.44 8.19 20.59
N PRO A 42 -1.72 8.57 20.39
CA PRO A 42 -2.48 8.14 19.21
C PRO A 42 -1.83 8.66 17.93
N HIS A 43 -1.52 7.79 16.96
CA HIS A 43 -1.12 8.24 15.63
C HIS A 43 -2.34 8.41 14.71
N LEU A 44 -2.12 8.92 13.49
CA LEU A 44 -3.22 9.26 12.57
C LEU A 44 -4.19 8.10 12.31
N ALA A 45 -3.70 6.86 12.24
CA ALA A 45 -4.56 5.71 12.00
C ALA A 45 -5.50 5.39 13.17
N ASP A 46 -5.13 5.74 14.41
CA ASP A 46 -5.86 5.29 15.60
C ASP A 46 -6.59 6.42 16.32
N VAL A 47 -6.21 7.68 16.08
CA VAL A 47 -6.89 8.84 16.67
C VAL A 47 -8.38 8.84 16.29
N VAL A 48 -9.23 8.85 17.33
CA VAL A 48 -10.70 8.87 17.25
C VAL A 48 -11.24 10.30 17.28
N ASP A 49 -10.58 11.20 18.01
CA ASP A 49 -10.95 12.60 18.08
C ASP A 49 -10.84 13.29 16.70
N LYS A 50 -11.92 13.97 16.29
CA LYS A 50 -12.04 14.55 14.94
C LYS A 50 -11.11 15.72 14.72
N GLU A 51 -10.93 16.58 15.71
CA GLU A 51 -10.11 17.79 15.59
C GLU A 51 -8.63 17.42 15.51
N ASP A 52 -8.18 16.52 16.39
CA ASP A 52 -6.82 16.02 16.39
C ASP A 52 -6.51 15.17 15.14
N HIS A 53 -7.47 14.36 14.68
CA HIS A 53 -7.36 13.68 13.39
C HIS A 53 -7.20 14.67 12.24
N ALA A 54 -8.01 15.73 12.18
CA ALA A 54 -7.93 16.74 11.12
C ALA A 54 -6.56 17.45 11.13
N ARG A 55 -6.06 17.81 12.31
CA ARG A 55 -4.73 18.42 12.49
C ARG A 55 -3.62 17.49 12.00
N LYS A 56 -3.59 16.23 12.46
CA LYS A 56 -2.59 15.22 12.06
C LYS A 56 -2.64 14.93 10.56
N ARG A 57 -3.85 14.81 10.01
CA ARG A 57 -4.06 14.61 8.56
C ARG A 57 -3.50 15.78 7.77
N LYS A 58 -3.71 17.03 8.20
CA LYS A 58 -3.18 18.21 7.51
C LYS A 58 -1.65 18.19 7.44
N VAL A 59 -0.99 17.86 8.55
CA VAL A 59 0.49 17.74 8.59
C VAL A 59 0.96 16.65 7.62
N LEU A 60 0.38 15.46 7.70
CA LEU A 60 0.75 14.35 6.80
C LEU A 60 0.50 14.70 5.32
N SER A 61 -0.65 15.29 5.00
CA SER A 61 -0.98 15.71 3.63
C SER A 61 -0.03 16.79 3.10
N SER A 62 0.51 17.65 3.97
CA SER A 62 1.51 18.63 3.54
C SER A 62 2.88 18.01 3.25
N ALA A 63 3.27 16.96 3.99
CA ALA A 63 4.50 16.21 3.74
C ALA A 63 4.42 15.46 2.40
N PHE A 64 3.29 14.82 2.12
CA PHE A 64 3.04 14.07 0.88
C PHE A 64 2.35 14.91 -0.22
N ALA A 65 2.61 16.22 -0.26
CA ALA A 65 2.11 17.09 -1.33
C ALA A 65 2.80 16.77 -2.67
N ILE A 66 2.10 16.97 -3.79
CA ILE A 66 2.57 16.62 -5.14
C ILE A 66 3.97 17.18 -5.43
N LYS A 67 4.24 18.43 -5.06
CA LYS A 67 5.55 19.06 -5.24
C LYS A 67 6.68 18.26 -4.57
N ASN A 68 6.44 17.71 -3.38
CA ASN A 68 7.44 16.91 -2.68
C ASN A 68 7.57 15.51 -3.30
N LEU A 69 6.51 14.99 -3.92
CA LEU A 69 6.54 13.70 -4.63
C LEU A 69 7.44 13.76 -5.88
N GLU A 70 7.40 14.87 -6.62
CA GLU A 70 8.28 15.11 -7.77
C GLU A 70 9.76 15.04 -7.35
N ASP A 71 10.08 15.61 -6.18
CA ASP A 71 11.42 15.56 -5.59
C ASP A 71 11.84 14.16 -5.09
N TRP A 72 10.96 13.15 -5.10
CA TRP A 72 11.27 11.79 -4.62
C TRP A 72 11.24 10.72 -5.70
N GLU A 73 10.79 11.05 -6.91
CA GLU A 73 10.67 10.09 -8.01
C GLU A 73 12.02 9.38 -8.29
N TYR A 74 13.12 10.13 -8.26
CA TYR A 74 14.45 9.57 -8.47
C TYR A 74 14.86 8.56 -7.39
N LYS A 75 14.40 8.72 -6.15
CA LYS A 75 14.68 7.78 -5.05
C LYS A 75 14.00 6.45 -5.30
N ILE A 76 12.75 6.47 -5.74
CA ILE A 76 12.01 5.26 -6.13
C ILE A 76 12.65 4.60 -7.35
N ALA A 77 13.02 5.40 -8.35
CA ALA A 77 13.67 4.90 -9.56
C ALA A 77 14.99 4.18 -9.26
N ASP A 78 15.83 4.73 -8.38
CA ASP A 78 17.08 4.10 -7.94
C ASP A 78 16.82 2.74 -7.27
N LYS A 79 15.87 2.66 -6.33
CA LYS A 79 15.52 1.38 -5.67
C LYS A 79 14.96 0.35 -6.63
N MET A 80 14.12 0.79 -7.57
CA MET A 80 13.58 -0.09 -8.60
C MET A 80 14.70 -0.63 -9.50
N GLN A 81 15.65 0.22 -9.89
CA GLN A 81 16.83 -0.22 -10.65
C GLN A 81 17.66 -1.24 -9.86
N ARG A 82 17.84 -1.07 -8.55
CA ARG A 82 18.53 -2.07 -7.70
C ARG A 82 17.78 -3.39 -7.67
N LEU A 83 16.46 -3.37 -7.54
CA LEU A 83 15.62 -4.57 -7.56
C LEU A 83 15.73 -5.30 -8.90
N VAL A 84 15.63 -4.57 -10.01
CA VAL A 84 15.75 -5.13 -11.37
C VAL A 84 17.14 -5.74 -11.58
N ARG A 85 18.22 -5.02 -11.23
CA ARG A 85 19.59 -5.56 -11.33
C ARG A 85 19.76 -6.85 -10.53
N HIS A 86 19.16 -6.93 -9.34
CA HIS A 86 19.19 -8.15 -8.55
C HIS A 86 18.43 -9.28 -9.24
N PHE A 87 17.22 -9.03 -9.76
CA PHE A 87 16.46 -10.03 -10.50
C PHE A 87 17.21 -10.50 -11.76
N ASP A 88 17.80 -9.58 -12.53
CA ASP A 88 18.59 -9.90 -13.71
C ASP A 88 19.80 -10.81 -13.36
N SER A 89 20.46 -10.58 -12.23
CA SER A 89 21.57 -11.42 -11.77
C SER A 89 21.16 -12.86 -11.41
N ARG A 90 19.86 -13.09 -11.25
CA ARG A 90 19.27 -14.37 -10.84
C ARG A 90 18.52 -15.05 -11.99
N CYS A 91 18.36 -14.36 -13.12
CA CYS A 91 17.78 -14.91 -14.34
C CYS A 91 18.66 -16.04 -14.89
N THR A 92 18.02 -17.16 -15.23
CA THR A 92 18.65 -18.27 -15.94
C THR A 92 18.54 -18.08 -17.44
N ALA A 93 19.14 -19.00 -18.22
CA ALA A 93 18.95 -19.02 -19.66
C ALA A 93 17.45 -19.12 -20.03
N PRO A 94 17.04 -18.57 -21.18
CA PRO A 94 15.65 -18.64 -21.64
C PRO A 94 15.16 -20.08 -21.70
N LEU A 95 13.94 -20.29 -21.22
CA LEU A 95 13.29 -21.60 -21.26
C LEU A 95 12.92 -21.96 -22.70
N GLU A 96 13.15 -23.21 -23.10
CA GLU A 96 12.67 -23.67 -24.41
C GLU A 96 11.13 -23.68 -24.46
N PRO A 97 10.53 -23.42 -25.63
CA PRO A 97 9.07 -23.37 -25.78
C PRO A 97 8.41 -24.68 -25.32
N GLY A 98 7.46 -24.58 -24.40
CA GLY A 98 6.67 -25.73 -23.92
C GLY A 98 7.22 -26.45 -22.70
N ASN A 99 8.42 -26.10 -22.22
CA ASN A 99 8.96 -26.67 -20.98
C ASN A 99 8.49 -25.89 -19.75
N ARG A 100 8.61 -26.49 -18.56
CA ARG A 100 8.44 -25.81 -17.27
C ARG A 100 9.83 -25.51 -16.67
N PRO A 101 10.02 -24.40 -15.94
CA PRO A 101 11.27 -24.13 -15.24
C PRO A 101 11.57 -25.23 -14.22
N ASP A 102 12.83 -25.64 -14.12
CA ASP A 102 13.26 -26.53 -13.04
C ASP A 102 13.21 -25.79 -11.70
N GLU A 103 12.94 -26.50 -10.61
CA GLU A 103 12.85 -25.90 -9.27
C GLU A 103 14.16 -25.23 -8.83
N LYS A 104 15.30 -25.76 -9.29
CA LYS A 104 16.64 -25.17 -9.07
C LYS A 104 16.81 -23.78 -9.71
N ASP A 105 16.03 -23.47 -10.74
CA ASP A 105 16.07 -22.21 -11.47
C ASP A 105 15.14 -21.15 -10.82
N LEU A 106 14.28 -21.55 -9.88
CA LEU A 106 13.42 -20.67 -9.09
C LEU A 106 14.18 -20.01 -7.94
N THR A 107 15.21 -19.24 -8.29
CA THR A 107 16.17 -18.71 -7.31
C THR A 107 15.74 -17.39 -6.63
N ILE A 108 14.53 -16.91 -6.94
CA ILE A 108 13.97 -15.62 -6.48
C ILE A 108 12.71 -15.86 -5.65
N ASP A 109 12.72 -15.45 -4.38
CA ASP A 109 11.51 -15.26 -3.59
C ASP A 109 10.93 -13.87 -3.87
N TYR A 110 9.96 -13.83 -4.79
CA TYR A 110 9.34 -12.58 -5.22
C TYR A 110 8.73 -11.80 -4.05
N ARG A 111 8.00 -12.48 -3.16
CA ARG A 111 7.30 -11.84 -2.02
C ARG A 111 8.29 -11.20 -1.06
N LYS A 112 9.41 -11.87 -0.79
CA LYS A 112 10.45 -11.33 0.08
C LYS A 112 11.09 -10.08 -0.53
N TRP A 113 11.48 -10.15 -1.80
CA TRP A 113 12.17 -9.04 -2.47
C TRP A 113 11.29 -7.82 -2.69
N THR A 114 10.01 -8.00 -3.01
CA THR A 114 9.07 -6.87 -3.11
C THR A 114 8.79 -6.24 -1.75
N ASN A 115 8.67 -7.03 -0.68
CA ASN A 115 8.54 -6.49 0.67
C ASN A 115 9.76 -5.65 1.08
N PHE A 116 10.98 -6.11 0.77
CA PHE A 116 12.19 -5.33 1.03
C PHE A 116 12.24 -4.04 0.22
N PHE A 117 11.89 -4.10 -1.08
CA PHE A 117 11.76 -2.90 -1.90
C PHE A 117 10.76 -1.91 -1.30
N THR A 118 9.58 -2.36 -0.90
CA THR A 118 8.56 -1.50 -0.29
C THR A 118 9.02 -0.88 1.01
N MET A 119 9.66 -1.65 1.89
CA MET A 119 10.21 -1.13 3.15
C MET A 119 11.29 -0.07 2.89
N ASP A 120 12.24 -0.36 2.00
CA ASP A 120 13.32 0.57 1.66
C ASP A 120 12.79 1.85 0.99
N ALA A 121 11.78 1.74 0.12
CA ALA A 121 11.12 2.87 -0.51
C ALA A 121 10.39 3.76 0.51
N ILE A 122 9.60 3.17 1.40
CA ILE A 122 8.84 3.91 2.42
C ILE A 122 9.78 4.59 3.41
N VAL A 123 10.82 3.90 3.87
CA VAL A 123 11.79 4.46 4.83
C VAL A 123 12.55 5.63 4.22
N ASP A 124 13.01 5.48 2.98
CA ASP A 124 13.76 6.54 2.31
C ASP A 124 12.87 7.76 2.07
N ILE A 125 11.66 7.59 1.51
CA ILE A 125 10.73 8.71 1.29
C ILE A 125 10.31 9.35 2.62
N GLY A 126 10.03 8.54 3.64
CA GLY A 126 9.46 9.01 4.90
C GLY A 126 10.46 9.63 5.88
N LEU A 127 11.75 9.27 5.79
CA LEU A 127 12.77 9.68 6.77
C LEU A 127 13.97 10.42 6.16
N SER A 128 14.12 10.48 4.84
CA SER A 128 15.16 11.30 4.21
C SER A 128 14.63 12.71 3.91
N ASN A 129 14.96 13.64 4.81
CA ASN A 129 14.90 15.09 4.56
C ASN A 129 16.16 15.56 3.87
#